data_AF-A0A7C8LJA7-F1
#
_entry.id   AF-A0A7C8LJA7-F1
#
_cell.length_a   1.000
_cell.length_b   1.000
_cell.length_c   1.000
_cell.angle_alpha   90.00
_cell.angle_beta   90.00
_cell.angle_gamma   90.00
#
_symmetry.space_group_name_H-M   'P 1'
#
loop_
_entity.id
_entity.type
_entity.pdbx_description
1 polymer ?
#
loop_
_entity_poly.entity_id
_entity_poly.type
_entity_poly.pdbx_seq_one_letter_code
_entity_poly.pdbx_strand_id
1 'polypeptide(L)'
;MSDAFPVQDQLSDFEHNEVGKKLVEKGYTSLTCEVCGQSNTWVLSRLVVSPVAMQRADIVTKIGGFHFGGSTMPSSPLLCTNCGNTKLINLVVLGIRSPNG
;
A
#
# COMPACT_ATOMS: atom_id res chain seq x y z
N MET A 1 -8.02 -27.89 -7.98
CA MET A 1 -6.74 -27.19 -8.17
C MET A 1 -6.99 -25.78 -7.69
N SER A 2 -6.39 -25.40 -6.56
CA SER A 2 -6.62 -24.08 -5.94
C SER A 2 -5.75 -23.06 -6.66
N ASP A 3 -6.36 -22.26 -7.52
CA ASP A 3 -5.71 -21.12 -8.15
C ASP A 3 -5.42 -20.10 -7.05
N ALA A 4 -4.21 -20.17 -6.48
CA ALA A 4 -3.67 -19.11 -5.66
C ALA A 4 -3.51 -17.90 -6.60
N PHE A 5 -4.43 -16.95 -6.51
CA PHE A 5 -4.31 -15.67 -7.19
C PHE A 5 -2.95 -15.06 -6.82
N PRO A 6 -2.11 -14.67 -7.79
CA PRO A 6 -0.82 -14.07 -7.49
C PRO A 6 -1.07 -12.78 -6.72
N VAL A 7 -0.66 -12.77 -5.45
CA VAL A 7 -0.58 -11.54 -4.67
C VAL A 7 0.52 -10.71 -5.31
N GLN A 8 0.13 -9.70 -6.09
CA GLN A 8 1.10 -8.77 -6.64
C GLN A 8 1.67 -7.94 -5.48
N ASP A 9 2.93 -8.20 -5.16
CA ASP A 9 3.69 -7.57 -4.07
C ASP A 9 4.41 -6.29 -4.50
N GLN A 10 4.43 -6.01 -5.81
CA GLN A 10 5.05 -4.83 -6.43
C GLN A 10 4.11 -4.13 -7.40
N LEU A 11 4.10 -2.81 -7.40
CA LEU A 11 3.54 -1.99 -8.47
C LEU A 11 4.35 -2.19 -9.74
N SER A 12 3.68 -2.42 -10.86
CA SER A 12 4.29 -2.28 -12.18
C SER A 12 4.82 -0.86 -12.40
N ASP A 13 5.69 -0.66 -13.38
CA ASP A 13 6.17 0.69 -13.73
C ASP A 13 5.02 1.65 -14.06
N PHE A 14 4.01 1.16 -14.75
CA PHE A 14 2.83 1.96 -15.07
C PHE A 14 2.07 2.36 -13.81
N GLU A 15 1.77 1.42 -12.93
CA GLU A 15 1.05 1.70 -11.67
C GLU A 15 1.85 2.63 -10.76
N HIS A 16 3.16 2.38 -10.59
CA HIS A 16 4.03 3.24 -9.77
C HIS A 16 4.03 4.68 -10.26
N ASN A 17 4.10 4.88 -11.58
CA ASN A 17 4.04 6.22 -12.18
C ASN A 17 2.67 6.88 -11.99
N GLU A 18 1.56 6.15 -12.15
CA GLU A 18 0.20 6.68 -11.96
C GLU A 18 -0.08 7.05 -10.50
N VAL A 19 0.34 6.21 -9.54
CA VAL A 19 0.28 6.55 -8.11
C VAL A 19 1.10 7.80 -7.85
N GLY A 20 2.34 7.85 -8.36
CA GLY A 20 3.27 8.96 -8.18
C GLY A 20 2.68 10.29 -8.64
N LYS A 21 2.08 10.33 -9.84
CA LYS A 21 1.38 11.53 -10.34
C LYS A 21 0.27 11.97 -9.41
N LYS A 22 -0.60 11.05 -8.99
CA LYS A 22 -1.73 11.36 -8.09
C LYS A 22 -1.27 11.86 -6.72
N LEU A 23 -0.16 11.36 -6.21
CA LEU A 23 0.44 11.84 -4.96
C LEU A 23 0.95 13.27 -5.09
N VAL A 24 1.57 13.61 -6.22
CA VAL A 24 2.01 14.98 -6.54
C VAL A 24 0.80 15.92 -6.67
N GLU A 25 -0.21 15.53 -7.45
CA GLU A 25 -1.44 16.32 -7.64
C GLU A 25 -2.16 16.61 -6.33
N LYS A 26 -2.18 15.66 -5.40
CA LYS A 26 -2.79 15.80 -4.07
C LYS A 26 -1.85 16.44 -3.04
N GLY A 27 -0.61 16.76 -3.40
CA GLY A 27 0.36 17.44 -2.53
C GLY A 27 1.00 16.56 -1.46
N TYR A 28 0.91 15.23 -1.54
CA TYR A 28 1.52 14.33 -0.54
C TYR A 28 3.04 14.40 -0.53
N THR A 29 3.66 14.61 -1.69
CA THR A 29 5.12 14.65 -1.81
C THR A 29 5.75 15.92 -1.24
N SER A 30 4.99 17.01 -1.15
CA SER A 30 5.43 18.30 -0.60
C SER A 30 5.15 18.48 0.88
N LEU A 31 4.48 17.52 1.52
CA LEU A 31 4.22 17.56 2.96
C LEU A 31 5.52 17.62 3.76
N THR A 32 5.55 18.50 4.76
CA THR A 32 6.59 18.49 5.78
C THR A 32 6.47 17.20 6.59
N CYS A 33 7.57 16.46 6.71
CA CYS A 33 7.62 15.29 7.57
C CYS A 33 7.46 15.70 9.03
N GLU A 34 6.44 15.18 9.70
CA GLU A 34 6.14 15.49 11.10
C GLU A 34 7.20 14.96 12.08
N VAL A 35 8.04 14.03 11.65
CA VAL A 35 9.09 13.43 12.48
C VAL A 35 10.39 14.23 12.43
N CYS A 36 10.83 14.69 11.24
CA CYS A 36 12.13 15.36 11.08
C CYS A 36 12.05 16.81 10.60
N GLY A 37 10.86 17.34 10.33
CA GLY A 37 10.64 18.73 9.93
C GLY A 37 11.08 19.09 8.51
N GLN A 38 11.56 18.14 7.70
CA GLN A 38 11.97 18.37 6.31
C GLN A 38 10.81 18.15 5.34
N SER A 39 10.73 18.99 4.30
CA SER A 39 9.72 18.91 3.22
C SER A 39 10.33 18.32 1.94
N ASN A 40 9.49 17.86 1.01
CA ASN A 40 9.93 17.31 -0.29
C ASN A 40 10.84 16.08 -0.19
N THR A 41 10.78 15.35 0.93
CA THR A 41 11.59 14.16 1.18
C THR A 41 10.85 12.85 0.89
N TRP A 42 9.61 12.92 0.39
CA TRP A 42 8.74 11.74 0.27
C TRP A 42 8.92 11.04 -1.07
N VAL A 43 9.18 9.73 -1.03
CA VAL A 43 9.34 8.86 -2.20
C VAL A 43 8.42 7.66 -2.09
N LEU A 44 7.67 7.39 -3.16
CA LEU A 44 6.79 6.24 -3.25
C LEU A 44 7.59 4.96 -3.49
N SER A 45 7.35 3.95 -2.65
CA SER A 45 7.87 2.60 -2.85
C SER A 45 7.14 1.86 -3.96
N ARG A 46 7.82 0.91 -4.59
CA ARG A 46 7.16 -0.05 -5.49
C ARG A 46 6.42 -1.15 -4.74
N LEU A 47 6.70 -1.34 -3.45
CA LEU A 47 6.04 -2.35 -2.64
C LEU A 47 4.53 -2.08 -2.57
N VAL A 48 3.74 -3.13 -2.75
CA VAL A 48 2.32 -3.16 -2.43
C VAL A 48 2.16 -4.01 -1.17
N VAL A 49 1.71 -3.38 -0.11
CA VAL A 49 1.24 -4.07 1.09
C VAL A 49 -0.21 -4.47 0.80
N SER A 50 -0.36 -5.68 0.27
CA SER A 50 -1.67 -6.32 0.18
C SER A 50 -1.89 -7.17 1.44
N PRO A 51 -3.00 -6.99 2.15
CA PRO A 51 -3.38 -7.91 3.21
C PRO A 51 -3.55 -9.30 2.59
N VAL A 52 -3.01 -10.33 3.24
CA VAL A 52 -3.28 -11.70 2.84
C VAL A 52 -4.75 -11.98 3.13
N ALA A 53 -5.60 -11.89 2.10
CA ALA A 53 -6.94 -12.43 2.17
C ALA A 53 -6.80 -13.95 2.26
N MET A 54 -6.89 -14.50 3.47
CA MET A 54 -7.12 -15.93 3.62
C MET A 54 -8.50 -16.22 3.03
N GLN A 55 -8.53 -16.52 1.74
CA GLN A 55 -9.68 -17.09 1.07
C GLN A 55 -9.96 -18.43 1.72
N ARG A 56 -10.76 -18.39 2.80
CA ARG A 56 -11.58 -19.44 3.40
C ARG A 56 -12.03 -18.95 4.78
N ALA A 57 -13.16 -18.24 4.77
CA ALA A 57 -13.91 -17.89 5.99
C ALA A 57 -14.49 -19.13 6.72
N ASP A 58 -14.21 -20.35 6.23
CA ASP A 58 -14.62 -21.65 6.76
C ASP A 58 -13.53 -22.37 7.56
N ILE A 59 -12.30 -21.85 7.65
CA ILE A 59 -11.27 -22.43 8.52
C ILE A 59 -10.75 -21.36 9.45
N VAL A 60 -11.29 -21.37 10.68
CA VAL A 60 -10.61 -20.90 11.89
C VAL A 60 -9.19 -21.44 11.83
N THR A 61 -8.26 -20.60 11.37
CA THR A 61 -6.86 -20.99 11.29
C THR A 61 -6.33 -20.90 12.71
N LYS A 62 -6.32 -22.07 13.37
CA LYS A 62 -5.75 -22.38 14.69
C LYS A 62 -4.22 -22.21 14.71
N ILE A 63 -3.70 -21.09 14.21
CA ILE A 63 -2.33 -20.64 14.45
C ILE A 63 -2.43 -19.17 14.86
N GLY A 64 -2.68 -18.94 16.15
CA GLY A 64 -2.42 -17.66 16.81
C GLY A 64 -3.15 -16.43 16.27
N GLY A 65 -4.48 -16.38 16.44
CA GLY A 65 -5.16 -15.18 16.96
C GLY A 65 -4.94 -13.82 16.30
N PHE A 66 -4.84 -13.70 14.98
CA PHE A 66 -4.93 -12.40 14.31
C PHE A 66 -6.23 -12.28 13.50
N HIS A 67 -7.22 -11.62 14.10
CA HIS A 67 -8.43 -11.17 13.41
C HIS A 67 -8.19 -9.76 12.87
N PHE A 68 -7.99 -9.62 11.55
CA PHE A 68 -8.13 -8.31 10.91
C PHE A 68 -9.62 -8.09 10.63
N GLY A 69 -10.26 -7.26 11.44
CA GLY A 69 -11.64 -6.84 11.20
C GLY A 69 -11.70 -5.79 10.08
N GLY A 70 -12.37 -6.12 8.97
CA GLY A 70 -12.72 -5.17 7.90
C GLY A 70 -12.15 -5.53 6.52
N SER A 71 -12.73 -4.92 5.47
CA SER A 71 -12.19 -4.99 4.10
C SER A 71 -10.89 -4.20 4.03
N THR A 72 -9.76 -4.88 4.18
CA THR A 72 -8.44 -4.27 4.09
C THR A 72 -8.07 -4.05 2.61
N MET A 73 -7.75 -2.80 2.25
CA MET A 73 -7.45 -2.38 0.87
C MET A 73 -5.94 -2.37 0.60
N PRO A 74 -5.48 -2.58 -0.65
CA PRO A 74 -4.05 -2.52 -0.98
C PRO A 74 -3.50 -1.13 -0.68
N SER A 75 -2.31 -1.09 -0.08
CA SER A 75 -1.62 0.14 0.29
C SER A 75 -0.19 0.14 -0.21
N SER A 76 0.38 1.30 -0.54
CA SER A 76 1.80 1.42 -0.90
C SER A 76 2.54 2.34 0.08
N PRO A 77 3.77 1.98 0.51
CA PRO A 77 4.58 2.81 1.39
C PRO A 77 5.07 4.09 0.71
N LEU A 78 4.88 5.23 1.37
CA LEU A 78 5.50 6.52 1.07
C LEU A 78 6.56 6.81 2.14
N LEU A 79 7.83 6.87 1.73
CA LEU A 79 8.97 6.96 2.64
C LEU A 79 9.61 8.34 2.63
N CYS A 80 9.91 8.86 3.81
CA CYS A 80 10.75 10.04 4.00
C CYS A 80 12.23 9.64 3.86
N THR A 81 12.90 10.12 2.83
CA THR A 81 14.31 9.79 2.54
C THR A 81 15.29 10.38 3.55
N ASN A 82 14.89 11.36 4.36
CA ASN A 82 15.75 11.96 5.38
C ASN A 82 15.82 11.15 6.67
N CYS A 83 14.71 10.58 7.15
CA CYS A 83 14.64 9.92 8.46
C CYS A 83 14.01 8.52 8.47
N GLY A 84 13.52 8.05 7.32
CA GLY A 84 12.88 6.74 7.21
C GLY A 84 11.43 6.66 7.69
N ASN A 85 10.81 7.78 8.11
CA ASN A 85 9.37 7.79 8.42
C ASN A 85 8.56 7.26 7.23
N THR A 86 7.59 6.39 7.50
CA THR A 86 6.84 5.66 6.49
C THR A 86 5.35 5.85 6.69
N LYS A 87 4.65 6.28 5.63
CA LYS A 87 3.19 6.37 5.59
C LYS A 87 2.64 5.31 4.65
N LEU A 88 1.56 4.64 5.03
CA LEU A 88 0.87 3.69 4.15
C LEU A 88 -0.27 4.40 3.44
N ILE A 89 -0.20 4.47 2.12
CA ILE A 89 -1.23 5.14 1.31
C ILE A 89 -2.16 4.09 0.74
N ASN A 90 -3.45 4.18 1.09
CA ASN A 90 -4.48 3.37 0.48
C ASN A 90 -4.59 3.68 -1.03
N LEU A 91 -4.35 2.69 -1.88
CA LEU A 91 -4.32 2.88 -3.33
C LEU A 91 -5.73 3.09 -3.91
N VAL A 92 -6.76 2.56 -3.26
CA VAL A 92 -8.16 2.67 -3.71
C VAL A 92 -8.66 4.10 -3.62
N VAL A 93 -8.27 4.87 -2.60
CA VAL A 93 -8.64 6.31 -2.50
C VAL A 93 -7.95 7.17 -3.55
N LEU A 94 -6.87 6.66 -4.14
CA LEU A 94 -6.22 7.27 -5.31
C LEU A 94 -6.89 6.85 -6.62
N GLY A 95 -7.89 5.96 -6.58
CA GLY A 95 -8.59 5.46 -7.76
C GLY A 95 -7.88 4.29 -8.45
N ILE A 96 -6.89 3.68 -7.78
CA ILE A 96 -6.21 2.50 -8.26
C ILE A 96 -6.99 1.31 -7.72
N ARG A 97 -7.82 0.73 -8.59
CA ARG A 97 -8.49 -0.53 -8.31
C ARG A 97 -7.48 -1.65 -8.48
N SER A 98 -7.59 -2.67 -7.62
CA SER A 98 -6.72 -3.85 -7.54
C SER A 98 -6.14 -4.24 -8.91
N PRO A 99 -4.84 -4.60 -9.01
CA PRO A 99 -4.24 -5.04 -10.26
C PRO A 99 -4.96 -6.21 -10.95
N ASN A 100 -5.84 -6.92 -10.23
CA ASN A 100 -6.52 -8.12 -10.71
C ASN A 100 -8.03 -7.96 -11.01
N GLY A 101 -8.57 -6.73 -11.03
CA GLY A 101 -9.97 -6.48 -11.40
C GLY A 101 -10.97 -6.68 -10.27
#